data_AF-A0A954BMQ4-F1
#
_entry.id   AF-A0A954BMQ4-F1
#
_cell.length_a   1.000
_cell.length_b   1.000
_cell.length_c   1.000
_cell.angle_alpha   90.00
_cell.angle_beta   90.00
_cell.angle_gamma   90.00
#
_symmetry.space_group_name_H-M   'P 1'
#
loop_
_entity.id
_entity.type
_entity.pdbx_description
1 polymer ?
#
loop_
_entity_poly.entity_id
_entity_poly.type
_entity_poly.pdbx_seq_one_letter_code
_entity_poly.pdbx_strand_id
1 'polypeptide(L)'
;MTVQTPPPSADIAETLLDMGRRARAASRALGKLGAKDRTRGLNAIAAGIRAAAPEILAANADDMAAGRAKGLDAAMLDRLALDEARVEGIAKGVEAVAALPDPIGRELARWTVPSGLDIARVAVPLGVIGIIYESRPNVTADAGALCLRSGNAAILRCG
;
A
#
# COMPACT_ATOMS: atom_id res chain seq x y z
N MET A 1 14.48 -4.60 11.13
CA MET A 1 13.56 -5.58 10.52
C MET A 1 14.12 -5.88 9.14
N THR A 2 14.89 -6.96 8.99
CA THR A 2 15.66 -7.23 7.76
C THR A 2 14.71 -7.56 6.61
N VAL A 3 14.71 -6.72 5.58
CA VAL A 3 14.13 -7.05 4.27
C VAL A 3 14.98 -8.18 3.70
N GLN A 4 14.48 -9.43 3.83
CA GLN A 4 15.10 -10.57 3.17
C GLN A 4 14.92 -10.41 1.66
N THR A 5 15.99 -10.06 0.96
CA THR A 5 16.10 -10.28 -0.48
C THR A 5 16.15 -11.79 -0.72
N PRO A 6 15.22 -12.35 -1.53
CA PRO A 6 15.22 -13.78 -1.81
C PRO A 6 16.48 -14.17 -2.60
N PRO A 7 17.01 -15.40 -2.39
CA PRO A 7 18.24 -15.86 -3.04
C PRO A 7 18.09 -15.95 -4.56
N PRO A 8 19.19 -15.74 -5.33
CA PRO A 8 19.16 -15.72 -6.78
C PRO A 8 19.14 -17.15 -7.35
N SER A 9 18.00 -17.84 -7.23
CA SER A 9 17.62 -19.02 -8.04
C SER A 9 16.21 -19.56 -7.73
N ALA A 10 15.39 -18.90 -6.91
CA ALA A 10 13.97 -19.23 -6.88
C ALA A 10 13.37 -18.85 -8.23
N ASP A 11 12.65 -19.75 -8.87
CA ASP A 11 11.91 -19.46 -10.10
C ASP A 11 11.09 -18.18 -9.85
N ILE A 12 11.26 -17.16 -10.70
CA ILE A 12 10.51 -15.90 -10.59
C ILE A 12 9.02 -16.21 -10.54
N ALA A 13 8.56 -17.21 -11.30
CA ALA A 13 7.18 -17.66 -11.25
C ALA A 13 6.83 -18.23 -9.87
N GLU A 14 7.69 -19.07 -9.26
CA GLU A 14 7.48 -19.59 -7.91
C GLU A 14 7.42 -18.49 -6.85
N THR A 15 8.30 -17.49 -6.94
CA THR A 15 8.33 -16.33 -6.02
C THR A 15 7.03 -15.52 -6.14
N LEU A 16 6.60 -15.22 -7.37
CA LEU A 16 5.35 -14.48 -7.61
C LEU A 16 4.12 -15.28 -7.16
N LEU A 17 4.12 -16.60 -7.37
CA LEU A 17 3.07 -17.49 -6.90
C LEU A 17 3.00 -17.52 -5.37
N ASP A 18 4.14 -17.58 -4.67
CA ASP A 18 4.18 -17.49 -3.21
C ASP A 18 3.66 -16.14 -2.70
N MET A 19 4.12 -15.03 -3.28
CA MET A 19 3.59 -13.70 -2.97
C MET A 19 2.07 -13.63 -3.15
N GLY A 20 1.54 -14.21 -4.24
CA GLY A 20 0.11 -14.31 -4.49
C GLY A 20 -0.65 -15.13 -3.43
N ARG A 21 -0.11 -16.29 -3.02
CA ARG A 21 -0.69 -17.13 -1.96
C ARG A 21 -0.74 -16.38 -0.63
N ARG A 22 0.36 -15.71 -0.26
CA ARG A 22 0.46 -14.89 0.96
C ARG A 22 -0.51 -13.72 0.93
N ALA A 23 -0.59 -12.99 -0.17
CA ALA A 23 -1.52 -11.87 -0.34
C ALA A 23 -2.98 -12.34 -0.24
N ARG A 24 -3.33 -13.49 -0.84
CA ARG A 24 -4.68 -14.07 -0.74
C ARG A 24 -5.02 -14.53 0.68
N ALA A 25 -4.04 -14.98 1.46
CA ALA A 25 -4.25 -15.29 2.87
C ALA A 25 -4.47 -14.01 3.68
N ALA A 26 -3.64 -12.98 3.46
CA ALA A 26 -3.75 -11.70 4.12
C ALA A 26 -5.07 -10.97 3.82
N SER A 27 -5.56 -11.01 2.57
CA SER A 27 -6.80 -10.33 2.19
C SER A 27 -8.01 -10.83 2.98
N ARG A 28 -8.06 -12.12 3.33
CA ARG A 28 -9.11 -12.68 4.19
C ARG A 28 -9.07 -12.13 5.62
N ALA A 29 -7.88 -11.87 6.15
CA ALA A 29 -7.72 -11.24 7.47
C ALA A 29 -8.09 -9.75 7.41
N LEU A 30 -7.57 -9.03 6.41
CA LEU A 30 -7.82 -7.60 6.21
C LEU A 30 -9.31 -7.28 5.98
N GLY A 31 -10.01 -8.11 5.20
CA GLY A 31 -11.44 -7.95 4.95
C GLY A 31 -12.33 -8.15 6.19
N LYS A 32 -11.81 -8.77 7.26
CA LYS A 32 -12.52 -8.96 8.53
C LYS A 32 -12.21 -7.89 9.57
N LEU A 33 -11.20 -7.04 9.33
CA LEU A 33 -10.84 -5.99 10.29
C LEU A 33 -11.98 -4.97 10.43
N GLY A 34 -12.13 -4.42 11.63
CA GLY A 34 -13.02 -3.29 11.84
C GLY A 34 -12.40 -1.96 11.36
N ALA A 35 -13.25 -0.95 11.17
CA ALA A 35 -12.84 0.41 10.81
C ALA A 35 -11.73 0.95 11.72
N LYS A 36 -11.90 0.77 13.04
CA LYS A 36 -10.95 1.24 14.05
C LYS A 36 -9.59 0.55 13.92
N ASP A 37 -9.55 -0.75 13.63
CA ASP A 37 -8.29 -1.48 13.47
C ASP A 37 -7.52 -1.00 12.24
N ARG A 38 -8.22 -0.81 11.10
CA ARG A 38 -7.60 -0.25 9.90
C ARG A 38 -7.06 1.16 10.14
N THR A 39 -7.83 2.04 10.79
CA THR A 39 -7.38 3.39 11.15
C THR A 39 -6.16 3.36 12.07
N ARG A 40 -6.17 2.51 13.12
CA ARG A 40 -5.00 2.36 13.99
C ARG A 40 -3.77 1.88 13.21
N GLY A 41 -3.93 0.90 12.32
CA GLY A 41 -2.84 0.40 11.49
C GLY A 41 -2.24 1.48 10.61
N LEU A 42 -3.07 2.30 9.96
CA LEU A 42 -2.60 3.43 9.13
C LEU A 42 -1.86 4.49 9.96
N ASN A 43 -2.38 4.84 11.13
CA ASN A 43 -1.68 5.79 12.02
C ASN A 43 -0.33 5.23 12.51
N ALA A 44 -0.26 3.91 12.78
CA ALA A 44 0.99 3.25 13.14
C ALA A 44 1.99 3.24 11.97
N ILE A 45 1.52 3.06 10.73
CA ILE A 45 2.36 3.17 9.52
C ILE A 45 2.92 4.59 9.40
N ALA A 46 2.08 5.62 9.55
CA ALA A 46 2.53 7.02 9.49
C ALA A 46 3.59 7.33 10.56
N ALA A 47 3.38 6.88 11.81
CA ALA A 47 4.36 7.02 12.88
C ALA A 47 5.66 6.25 12.57
N GLY A 48 5.56 5.04 11.99
CA GLY A 48 6.70 4.24 11.58
C GLY A 48 7.52 4.90 10.48
N ILE A 49 6.87 5.54 9.49
CA ILE A 49 7.55 6.31 8.44
C ILE A 49 8.36 7.45 9.03
N ARG A 50 7.79 8.22 9.97
CA ARG A 50 8.50 9.30 10.65
C ARG A 50 9.68 8.80 11.47
N ALA A 51 9.49 7.71 12.23
CA ALA A 51 10.55 7.11 13.03
C ALA A 51 11.71 6.59 12.17
N ALA A 52 11.40 6.06 10.97
CA ALA A 52 12.37 5.54 10.02
C ALA A 52 12.90 6.60 9.04
N ALA A 53 12.55 7.88 9.19
CA ALA A 53 12.94 8.93 8.24
C ALA A 53 14.46 8.98 7.98
N PRO A 54 15.35 8.86 8.98
CA PRO A 54 16.80 8.83 8.73
C PRO A 54 17.22 7.65 7.85
N GLU A 55 16.65 6.46 8.06
CA GLU A 55 16.95 5.25 7.28
C GLU A 55 16.42 5.39 5.84
N ILE A 56 15.21 5.93 5.68
CA ILE A 56 14.59 6.17 4.36
C ILE A 56 15.42 7.15 3.53
N LEU A 57 15.86 8.26 4.14
CA LEU A 57 16.67 9.27 3.45
C LEU A 57 18.05 8.75 3.07
N ALA A 58 18.68 7.96 3.95
CA ALA A 58 19.95 7.31 3.64
C ALA A 58 19.82 6.35 2.45
N ALA A 59 18.80 5.49 2.44
CA ALA A 59 18.53 4.60 1.31
C ALA A 59 18.21 5.36 0.02
N ASN A 60 17.45 6.46 0.11
CA ASN A 60 17.15 7.28 -1.06
C ASN A 60 18.41 7.97 -1.63
N ALA A 61 19.38 8.34 -0.79
CA ALA A 61 20.64 8.90 -1.28
C ALA A 61 21.42 7.89 -2.14
N ASP A 62 21.42 6.62 -1.76
CA ASP A 62 22.00 5.53 -2.55
C ASP A 62 21.25 5.33 -3.87
N ASP A 63 19.91 5.35 -3.85
CA ASP A 63 19.08 5.29 -5.05
C ASP A 63 19.35 6.47 -6.00
N MET A 64 19.52 7.68 -5.46
CA MET A 64 19.85 8.88 -6.24
C MET A 64 21.24 8.79 -6.88
N ALA A 65 22.23 8.25 -6.15
CA ALA A 65 23.56 8.01 -6.71
C ALA A 65 23.52 6.97 -7.84
N ALA A 66 22.83 5.85 -7.62
CA ALA A 66 22.63 4.81 -8.64
C ALA A 66 21.87 5.34 -9.85
N GLY A 67 20.85 6.17 -9.63
CA GLY A 67 20.06 6.82 -10.66
C GLY A 67 20.88 7.74 -11.56
N ARG A 68 21.74 8.59 -10.96
CA ARG A 68 22.69 9.44 -11.71
C ARG A 68 23.68 8.61 -12.51
N ALA A 69 24.24 7.54 -11.92
CA ALA A 69 25.18 6.65 -12.60
C ALA A 69 24.55 5.93 -13.81
N LYS A 70 23.24 5.63 -13.74
CA LYS A 70 22.45 5.05 -14.84
C LYS A 70 21.99 6.08 -15.89
N GLY A 71 22.30 7.36 -15.71
CA GLY A 71 21.93 8.41 -16.66
C GLY A 71 20.45 8.79 -16.63
N LEU A 72 19.77 8.65 -15.49
CA LEU A 72 18.42 9.19 -15.33
C LEU A 72 18.40 10.69 -15.60
N ASP A 73 17.36 11.16 -16.29
CA ASP A 73 17.18 12.59 -16.53
C ASP A 73 16.83 13.35 -15.23
N ALA A 74 16.90 14.68 -15.29
CA ALA A 74 16.64 15.53 -14.15
C ALA A 74 15.20 15.40 -13.60
N ALA A 75 14.22 15.12 -14.45
CA ALA A 75 12.82 14.99 -14.06
C ALA A 75 12.56 13.65 -13.33
N MET A 76 13.22 12.57 -13.75
CA MET A 76 13.18 11.27 -13.09
C MET A 76 13.91 11.31 -11.74
N LEU A 77 15.05 11.99 -11.67
CA LEU A 77 15.77 12.22 -10.41
C LEU A 77 14.94 13.05 -9.43
N ASP A 78 14.26 14.10 -9.89
CA ASP A 78 13.36 14.88 -9.02
C ASP A 78 12.19 14.02 -8.49
N ARG A 79 11.60 13.15 -9.32
CA ARG A 79 10.55 12.22 -8.87
C ARG A 79 11.03 11.18 -7.86
N LEU A 80 12.30 10.77 -7.96
CA LEU A 80 12.93 9.80 -7.07
C LEU A 80 13.38 10.43 -5.74
N ALA A 81 13.76 11.71 -5.75
CA ALA A 81 14.36 12.34 -4.57
C ALA A 81 13.40 12.42 -3.38
N LEU A 82 13.93 12.18 -2.19
CA LEU A 82 13.28 12.43 -0.91
C LEU A 82 14.13 13.39 -0.08
N ASP A 83 13.44 14.26 0.64
CA ASP A 83 13.96 15.12 1.70
C ASP A 83 13.05 14.96 2.94
N GLU A 84 13.38 15.59 4.07
CA GLU A 84 12.57 15.46 5.29
C GLU A 84 11.11 15.91 5.07
N ALA A 85 10.90 16.94 4.26
CA ALA A 85 9.57 17.49 3.98
C ALA A 85 8.73 16.51 3.15
N ARG A 86 9.32 15.82 2.16
CA ARG A 86 8.66 14.80 1.35
C ARG A 86 8.34 13.56 2.19
N VAL A 87 9.23 13.13 3.08
CA VAL A 87 8.96 12.01 3.99
C VAL A 87 7.82 12.35 4.96
N GLU A 88 7.82 13.56 5.53
CA GLU A 88 6.69 14.03 6.35
C GLU A 88 5.40 14.13 5.55
N GLY A 89 5.47 14.60 4.29
CA GLY A 89 4.34 14.64 3.37
C GLY A 89 3.74 13.26 3.11
N ILE A 90 4.58 12.24 2.95
CA ILE A 90 4.16 10.85 2.82
C ILE A 90 3.44 10.38 4.09
N ALA A 91 4.00 10.62 5.28
CA ALA A 91 3.37 10.25 6.54
C ALA A 91 1.99 10.92 6.72
N LYS A 92 1.89 12.22 6.41
CA LYS A 92 0.62 12.95 6.41
C LYS A 92 -0.38 12.41 5.38
N GLY A 93 0.10 11.98 4.21
CA GLY A 93 -0.75 11.33 3.20
C GLY A 93 -1.42 10.06 3.74
N VAL A 94 -0.66 9.22 4.47
CA VAL A 94 -1.19 8.03 5.14
C VAL A 94 -2.22 8.40 6.22
N GLU A 95 -1.97 9.44 7.01
CA GLU A 95 -2.93 9.94 8.02
C GLU A 95 -4.21 10.49 7.39
N ALA A 96 -4.10 11.20 6.25
CA ALA A 96 -5.25 11.67 5.50
C ALA A 96 -6.11 10.50 5.02
N VAL A 97 -5.50 9.41 4.54
CA VAL A 97 -6.21 8.17 4.20
C VAL A 97 -6.86 7.52 5.42
N ALA A 98 -6.21 7.57 6.58
CA ALA A 98 -6.75 7.04 7.84
C ALA A 98 -8.02 7.79 8.30
N ALA A 99 -8.11 9.08 7.97
CA ALA A 99 -9.23 9.96 8.28
C ALA A 99 -10.42 9.84 7.32
N LEU A 100 -10.25 9.25 6.14
CA LEU A 100 -11.35 9.02 5.19
C LEU A 100 -12.44 8.15 5.83
N PRO A 101 -13.73 8.30 5.45
CA PRO A 101 -14.77 7.34 5.84
C PRO A 101 -14.40 5.90 5.47
N ASP A 102 -14.83 4.94 6.28
CA ASP A 102 -14.55 3.53 5.99
C ASP A 102 -15.42 3.07 4.81
N PRO A 103 -14.83 2.58 3.70
CA PRO A 103 -15.61 2.14 2.56
C PRO A 103 -16.26 0.76 2.76
N ILE A 104 -15.80 -0.03 3.75
CA ILE A 104 -16.20 -1.44 3.89
C ILE A 104 -17.45 -1.58 4.75
N GLY A 105 -18.40 -2.40 4.29
CA GLY A 105 -19.67 -2.63 4.97
C GLY A 105 -20.74 -1.57 4.69
N ARG A 106 -20.46 -0.60 3.80
CA ARG A 106 -21.44 0.42 3.41
C ARG A 106 -22.56 -0.20 2.59
N GLU A 107 -23.80 -0.05 3.04
CA GLU A 107 -24.99 -0.38 2.23
C GLU A 107 -25.12 0.64 1.09
N LEU A 108 -25.15 0.13 -0.15
CA LEU A 108 -25.24 0.91 -1.38
C LEU A 108 -26.68 1.02 -1.88
N ALA A 109 -27.51 0.01 -1.59
CA ALA A 109 -28.92 -0.06 -1.92
C ALA A 109 -29.58 -1.15 -1.09
N ARG A 110 -30.88 -0.99 -0.80
CA ARG A 110 -31.73 -2.02 -0.20
C ARG A 110 -33.12 -1.95 -0.78
N TRP A 111 -33.72 -3.09 -1.05
CA TRP A 111 -35.05 -3.19 -1.63
C TRP A 111 -35.69 -4.53 -1.30
N THR A 112 -37.02 -4.56 -1.37
CA THR A 112 -37.81 -5.79 -1.20
C THR A 112 -38.37 -6.22 -2.56
N VAL A 113 -38.37 -7.52 -2.82
CA VAL A 113 -38.94 -8.11 -4.06
C VAL A 113 -40.32 -8.73 -3.78
N PRO A 114 -41.17 -9.01 -4.80
CA PRO A 114 -42.53 -9.53 -4.59
C PRO A 114 -42.62 -10.83 -3.79
N SER A 115 -41.56 -11.63 -3.74
CA SER A 115 -41.48 -12.82 -2.90
C SER A 115 -41.29 -12.52 -1.40
N GLY A 116 -41.14 -11.26 -1.01
CA GLY A 116 -40.90 -10.82 0.37
C GLY A 116 -39.43 -10.83 0.79
N LEU A 117 -38.49 -11.19 -0.09
CA LEU A 117 -37.05 -11.15 0.24
C LEU A 117 -36.57 -9.71 0.37
N ASP A 118 -35.86 -9.44 1.46
CA ASP A 118 -35.14 -8.19 1.71
C ASP A 118 -33.69 -8.32 1.21
N ILE A 119 -33.35 -7.52 0.21
CA ILE A 119 -32.09 -7.59 -0.51
C ILE A 119 -31.31 -6.31 -0.26
N ALA A 120 -30.06 -6.45 0.18
CA ALA A 120 -29.12 -5.34 0.32
C ALA A 120 -27.88 -5.55 -0.55
N ARG A 121 -27.37 -4.46 -1.12
CA ARG A 121 -26.07 -4.41 -1.79
C ARG A 121 -25.07 -3.74 -0.85
N VAL A 122 -24.03 -4.47 -0.46
CA VAL A 122 -23.05 -4.00 0.53
C VAL A 122 -21.66 -3.97 -0.09
N ALA A 123 -20.91 -2.90 0.16
CA ALA A 123 -19.53 -2.76 -0.30
C ALA A 123 -18.58 -3.70 0.44
N VAL A 124 -17.77 -4.45 -0.30
CA VAL A 124 -16.76 -5.39 0.19
C VAL A 124 -15.41 -5.13 -0.48
N PRO A 125 -14.28 -5.55 0.12
CA PRO A 125 -12.98 -5.47 -0.52
C PRO A 125 -12.94 -6.29 -1.82
N LEU A 126 -12.09 -5.89 -2.77
CA LEU A 126 -11.81 -6.66 -3.98
C LEU A 126 -11.01 -7.94 -3.67
N GLY A 127 -10.13 -7.86 -2.66
CA GLY A 127 -9.27 -8.96 -2.22
C GLY A 127 -7.80 -8.60 -2.31
N VAL A 128 -7.18 -8.85 -3.47
CA VAL A 128 -5.75 -8.59 -3.70
C VAL A 128 -5.59 -7.60 -4.86
N ILE A 129 -4.77 -6.58 -4.66
CA ILE A 129 -4.45 -5.56 -5.66
C ILE A 129 -2.95 -5.62 -5.98
N GLY A 130 -2.62 -5.86 -7.25
CA GLY A 130 -1.26 -5.72 -7.75
C GLY A 130 -1.03 -4.31 -8.30
N ILE A 131 0.04 -3.65 -7.87
CA ILE A 131 0.33 -2.25 -8.22
C ILE A 131 1.72 -2.18 -8.79
N ILE A 132 1.82 -1.74 -10.04
CA ILE A 132 3.08 -1.57 -10.76
C ILE A 132 3.24 -0.08 -11.02
N TYR A 133 4.36 0.48 -10.56
CA TYR A 133 4.63 1.93 -10.65
C TYR A 133 6.12 2.20 -10.88
N GLU A 134 6.43 3.41 -11.31
CA GLU A 134 7.79 3.88 -11.61
C GLU A 134 8.44 4.57 -10.40
N SER A 135 9.59 5.22 -10.61
CA SER A 135 10.47 5.88 -9.64
C SER A 135 9.82 7.06 -8.88
N ARG A 136 8.78 6.77 -8.10
CA ARG A 136 8.07 7.70 -7.21
C ARG A 136 7.91 7.05 -5.85
N PRO A 137 8.86 7.24 -4.92
CA PRO A 137 8.87 6.53 -3.64
C PRO A 137 7.57 6.71 -2.83
N ASN A 138 6.92 7.88 -2.94
CA ASN A 138 5.65 8.17 -2.26
C ASN A 138 4.51 7.21 -2.65
N VAL A 139 4.49 6.73 -3.90
CA VAL A 139 3.43 5.84 -4.40
C VAL A 139 3.37 4.54 -3.59
N THR A 140 4.50 4.06 -3.08
CA THR A 140 4.58 2.90 -2.20
C THR A 140 3.65 3.05 -0.97
N ALA A 141 3.71 4.21 -0.32
CA ALA A 141 2.94 4.50 0.88
C ALA A 141 1.48 4.82 0.55
N ASP A 142 1.23 5.65 -0.46
CA ASP A 142 -0.13 6.05 -0.88
C ASP A 142 -0.95 4.83 -1.29
N ALA A 143 -0.36 3.97 -2.14
CA ALA A 143 -1.03 2.79 -2.66
C ALA A 143 -1.25 1.72 -1.58
N GLY A 144 -0.25 1.52 -0.71
CA GLY A 144 -0.38 0.64 0.46
C GLY A 144 -1.45 1.11 1.44
N ALA A 145 -1.52 2.41 1.72
CA ALA A 145 -2.49 3.00 2.63
C ALA A 145 -3.92 2.87 2.10
N LEU A 146 -4.15 3.18 0.82
CA LEU A 146 -5.48 3.03 0.20
C LEU A 146 -5.93 1.56 0.16
N CYS A 147 -5.03 0.62 -0.14
CA CYS A 147 -5.33 -0.81 -0.09
C CYS A 147 -5.73 -1.24 1.33
N LEU A 148 -4.95 -0.85 2.34
CA LEU A 148 -5.26 -1.18 3.72
C LEU A 148 -6.60 -0.56 4.16
N ARG A 149 -6.86 0.71 3.82
CA ARG A 149 -8.13 1.41 4.15
C ARG A 149 -9.33 0.69 3.55
N SER A 150 -9.19 0.20 2.33
CA SER A 150 -10.22 -0.55 1.59
C SER A 150 -10.20 -2.06 1.86
N GLY A 151 -9.47 -2.53 2.88
CA GLY A 151 -9.47 -3.95 3.28
C GLY A 151 -8.83 -4.90 2.27
N ASN A 152 -8.01 -4.39 1.35
CA ASN A 152 -7.32 -5.15 0.32
C ASN A 152 -5.86 -5.44 0.72
N ALA A 153 -5.37 -6.63 0.35
CA ALA A 153 -3.94 -6.89 0.35
C ALA A 153 -3.29 -6.26 -0.89
N ALA A 154 -2.09 -5.70 -0.74
CA ALA A 154 -1.34 -5.09 -1.83
C ALA A 154 -0.10 -5.92 -2.17
N ILE A 155 0.17 -6.08 -3.48
CA ILE A 155 1.47 -6.50 -4.00
C ILE A 155 2.03 -5.29 -4.76
N LEU A 156 3.11 -4.71 -4.25
CA LEU A 156 3.73 -3.51 -4.80
C LEU A 156 4.98 -3.91 -5.59
N ARG A 157 5.03 -3.55 -6.87
CA ARG A 157 6.21 -3.73 -7.73
C ARG A 157 6.64 -2.38 -8.29
N CYS A 158 7.77 -1.88 -7.81
CA CYS A 158 8.43 -0.72 -8.38
C CYS A 158 9.24 -1.12 -9.62
N GLY A 159 9.30 -0.22 -10.60
CA GLY A 159 10.15 -0.26 -11.78
C GLY A 159 11.62 0.01 -11.49
#